data_AF-A0A3D8GSL2-F1
#
_entry.id   AF-A0A3D8GSL2-F1
#
_cell.length_a   1.000
_cell.length_b   1.000
_cell.length_c   1.000
_cell.angle_alpha   90.00
_cell.angle_beta   90.00
_cell.angle_gamma   90.00
#
_symmetry.space_group_name_H-M   'P 1'
#
loop_
_entity.id
_entity.type
_entity.pdbx_description
1 polymer ?
#
loop_
_entity_poly.entity_id
_entity_poly.type
_entity_poly.pdbx_seq_one_letter_code
_entity_poly.pdbx_strand_id
1 'polypeptide(L)'
;MSTIQTSEEPRQFYFLEAMSLLRLALRIDEPFKSIILEKLNQDIIEIIETDSSKWSTVYCAKPFFFAYSPKSPLFLSIKDYVIRSLENEINNQADDGHFILNWNADEDSAKIWKSIWTMDVLKALKNHKLIDL
;
A
#
# COMPACT_ATOMS: atom_id res chain seq x y z
N MET A 1 -14.39 -22.48 3.72
CA MET A 1 -15.01 -21.19 3.36
C MET A 1 -14.31 -20.70 2.11
N SER A 2 -15.07 -20.52 1.03
CA SER A 2 -14.53 -20.26 -0.31
C SER A 2 -14.05 -18.82 -0.37
N THR A 3 -12.73 -18.64 -0.41
CA THR A 3 -12.12 -17.49 -1.08
C THR A 3 -12.67 -17.44 -2.49
N ILE A 4 -13.04 -16.25 -2.99
CA ILE A 4 -13.43 -16.07 -4.38
C ILE A 4 -12.24 -16.54 -5.22
N GLN A 5 -12.28 -17.77 -5.73
CA GLN A 5 -11.21 -18.42 -6.46
C GLN A 5 -11.62 -18.40 -7.93
N THR A 6 -11.05 -17.44 -8.66
CA THR A 6 -11.37 -17.15 -10.07
C THR A 6 -10.38 -17.76 -11.05
N SER A 7 -9.31 -18.38 -10.56
CA SER A 7 -8.22 -18.95 -11.35
C SER A 7 -7.45 -19.99 -10.53
N GLU A 8 -6.88 -20.99 -11.22
CA GLU A 8 -5.95 -21.97 -10.67
C GLU A 8 -4.48 -21.50 -10.71
N GLU A 9 -4.19 -20.38 -11.39
CA GLU A 9 -2.84 -19.82 -11.41
C GLU A 9 -2.48 -19.20 -10.05
N PRO A 10 -1.21 -19.31 -9.60
CA PRO A 10 -0.74 -18.58 -8.42
C PRO A 10 -1.00 -17.09 -8.66
N ARG A 11 -1.85 -16.46 -7.83
CA ARG A 11 -2.15 -15.04 -7.99
C ARG A 11 -0.92 -14.19 -7.72
N GLN A 12 -0.16 -13.89 -8.76
CA GLN A 12 0.89 -12.89 -8.70
C GLN A 12 0.22 -11.53 -8.52
N PHE A 13 0.70 -10.72 -7.56
CA PHE A 13 0.22 -9.37 -7.31
C PHE A 13 -1.29 -9.26 -6.99
N TYR A 14 -1.89 -10.27 -6.33
CA TYR A 14 -3.28 -10.21 -5.84
C TYR A 14 -3.60 -8.97 -4.99
N PHE A 15 -2.58 -8.34 -4.40
CA PHE A 15 -2.77 -7.06 -3.71
C PHE A 15 -3.29 -5.96 -4.65
N LEU A 16 -3.03 -6.01 -5.96
CA LEU A 16 -3.59 -5.07 -6.94
C LEU A 16 -5.11 -5.24 -7.08
N GLU A 17 -5.61 -6.48 -7.03
CA GLU A 17 -7.05 -6.76 -6.97
C GLU A 17 -7.64 -6.19 -5.68
N ALA A 18 -6.98 -6.44 -4.54
CA ALA A 18 -7.40 -5.90 -3.25
C ALA A 18 -7.43 -4.36 -3.24
N MET A 19 -6.43 -3.70 -3.80
CA MET A 19 -6.41 -2.24 -3.96
C MET A 19 -7.54 -1.74 -4.87
N SER A 20 -7.87 -2.49 -5.93
CA SER A 20 -8.98 -2.16 -6.83
C SER A 20 -10.32 -2.29 -6.12
N LEU A 21 -10.51 -3.35 -5.33
CA LEU A 21 -11.69 -3.53 -4.47
C LEU A 21 -11.80 -2.42 -3.42
N LEU A 22 -10.69 -2.03 -2.78
CA LEU A 22 -10.69 -0.91 -1.83
C LEU A 22 -11.13 0.40 -2.51
N ARG A 23 -10.63 0.68 -3.72
CA ARG A 23 -11.04 1.85 -4.50
C ARG A 23 -12.50 1.79 -4.95
N LEU A 24 -13.02 0.60 -5.23
CA LEU A 24 -14.42 0.38 -5.55
C LEU A 24 -15.32 0.62 -4.34
N ALA A 25 -14.96 0.09 -3.17
CA ALA A 25 -15.70 0.29 -1.92
C ALA A 25 -15.83 1.78 -1.53
N LEU A 26 -14.89 2.63 -1.94
CA LEU A 26 -14.97 4.08 -1.73
C LEU A 26 -15.93 4.80 -2.68
N ARG A 27 -16.48 4.12 -3.70
CA ARG A 27 -17.30 4.70 -4.78
C ARG A 27 -18.70 4.08 -4.90
N ILE A 28 -19.02 3.10 -4.07
CA ILE A 28 -20.30 2.41 -4.09
C ILE A 28 -21.04 2.61 -2.77
N ASP A 29 -22.35 2.44 -2.82
CA ASP A 29 -23.22 2.56 -1.67
C ASP A 29 -23.35 1.23 -0.90
N GLU A 30 -23.99 1.32 0.26
CA GLU A 30 -24.37 0.15 1.05
C GLU A 30 -25.40 -0.72 0.31
N PRO A 31 -25.42 -2.05 0.54
CA PRO A 31 -24.60 -2.80 1.51
C PRO A 31 -23.24 -3.29 0.94
N PHE A 32 -23.01 -3.13 -0.36
CA PHE A 32 -21.85 -3.71 -1.03
C PHE A 32 -20.52 -3.12 -0.55
N LYS A 33 -20.52 -1.83 -0.20
CA LYS A 33 -19.38 -1.18 0.44
C LYS A 33 -18.94 -1.93 1.69
N SER A 34 -19.85 -2.17 2.64
CA SER A 34 -19.53 -2.89 3.88
C SER A 34 -19.04 -4.30 3.61
N ILE A 35 -19.67 -5.03 2.68
CA ILE A 35 -19.27 -6.40 2.32
C ILE A 35 -17.82 -6.43 1.81
N ILE A 36 -17.45 -5.51 0.91
CA ILE A 36 -16.08 -5.45 0.38
C ILE A 36 -15.09 -5.09 1.49
N LEU A 37 -15.39 -4.08 2.30
CA LEU A 37 -14.50 -3.65 3.38
C LEU A 37 -14.30 -4.73 4.43
N GLU A 38 -15.36 -5.45 4.82
CA GLU A 38 -15.28 -6.57 5.75
C GLU A 38 -14.37 -7.67 5.19
N LYS A 39 -14.56 -8.04 3.93
CA LYS A 39 -13.74 -9.09 3.31
C LYS A 39 -12.26 -8.68 3.19
N LEU A 40 -12.00 -7.46 2.74
CA LEU A 40 -10.64 -6.92 2.70
C LEU A 40 -9.99 -6.90 4.08
N ASN A 41 -10.75 -6.55 5.12
CA ASN A 41 -10.24 -6.46 6.47
C ASN A 41 -9.89 -7.84 7.05
N GLN A 42 -10.66 -8.88 6.72
CA GLN A 42 -10.36 -10.27 7.10
C GLN A 42 -9.05 -10.76 6.46
N ASP A 43 -8.81 -10.40 5.20
CA ASP A 43 -7.70 -10.92 4.41
C ASP A 43 -6.45 -10.00 4.48
N ILE A 44 -6.53 -8.80 5.09
CA ILE A 44 -5.52 -7.74 4.92
C ILE A 44 -4.12 -8.14 5.36
N ILE A 45 -3.98 -8.92 6.43
CA ILE A 45 -2.69 -9.38 6.95
C ILE A 45 -2.02 -10.35 5.97
N GLU A 46 -2.83 -11.16 5.28
CA GLU A 46 -2.33 -12.03 4.22
C GLU A 46 -2.00 -11.24 2.96
N ILE A 47 -2.59 -10.06 2.73
CA ILE A 47 -2.39 -9.23 1.53
C ILE A 47 -1.12 -8.36 1.60
N ILE A 48 -0.83 -7.77 2.76
CA ILE A 48 0.29 -6.85 2.90
C ILE A 48 1.62 -7.58 3.04
N GLU A 49 2.70 -6.98 2.55
CA GLU A 49 4.04 -7.45 2.88
C GLU A 49 4.41 -6.97 4.29
N THR A 50 4.77 -7.91 5.16
CA THR A 50 5.09 -7.67 6.57
C THR A 50 6.60 -7.71 6.86
N ASP A 51 7.40 -8.22 5.92
CA ASP A 51 8.86 -8.22 5.96
C ASP A 51 9.43 -6.91 5.42
N SER A 52 10.00 -6.11 6.33
CA SER A 52 10.54 -4.80 6.00
C SER A 52 11.74 -4.84 5.05
N SER A 53 12.47 -5.95 4.99
CA SER A 53 13.62 -6.10 4.09
C SER A 53 13.23 -6.10 2.61
N LYS A 54 11.96 -6.38 2.31
CA LYS A 54 11.42 -6.44 0.95
C LYS A 54 10.82 -5.13 0.47
N TRP A 55 10.43 -4.23 1.37
CA TRP A 55 9.72 -3.01 0.99
C TRP A 55 10.52 -2.12 0.02
N SER A 56 11.84 -2.04 0.16
CA SER A 56 12.67 -1.20 -0.73
C SER A 56 13.26 -1.98 -1.91
N THR A 57 13.13 -3.30 -1.95
CA THR A 57 13.89 -4.18 -2.86
C THR A 57 13.01 -5.00 -3.80
N VAL A 58 11.75 -5.25 -3.43
CA VAL A 58 10.84 -6.10 -4.19
C VAL A 58 9.50 -5.39 -4.39
N TYR A 59 8.93 -5.56 -5.58
CA TYR A 59 7.60 -5.06 -5.89
C TYR A 59 6.55 -5.81 -5.06
N CYS A 60 6.03 -5.15 -4.03
CA CYS A 60 5.18 -5.77 -3.01
C CYS A 60 4.11 -4.79 -2.48
N ALA A 61 3.18 -5.34 -1.71
CA ALA A 61 2.07 -4.62 -1.08
C ALA A 61 2.52 -3.90 0.20
N LYS A 62 3.11 -2.70 0.08
CA LYS A 62 3.47 -1.95 1.30
C LYS A 62 2.20 -1.59 2.10
N PRO A 63 2.20 -1.75 3.43
CA PRO A 63 1.02 -1.53 4.26
C PRO A 63 0.31 -0.18 4.05
N PHE A 64 1.07 0.90 3.87
CA PHE A 64 0.48 2.24 3.70
C PHE A 64 -0.33 2.40 2.39
N PHE A 65 -0.23 1.47 1.43
CA PHE A 65 -1.04 1.48 0.20
C PHE A 65 -2.53 1.27 0.51
N PHE A 66 -2.82 0.48 1.54
CA PHE A 66 -4.17 0.16 1.98
C PHE A 66 -4.67 1.11 3.06
N ALA A 67 -3.76 1.82 3.72
CA ALA A 67 -4.07 2.76 4.79
C ALA A 67 -3.24 4.04 4.66
N TYR A 68 -3.56 4.81 3.62
CA TYR A 68 -2.89 6.07 3.28
C TYR A 68 -3.05 7.19 4.33
N SER A 69 -4.03 7.06 5.24
CA SER A 69 -4.21 7.98 6.36
C SER A 69 -4.86 7.25 7.55
N PRO A 70 -4.86 7.84 8.75
CA PRO A 70 -5.60 7.30 9.89
C PRO A 70 -7.11 7.17 9.69
N LYS A 71 -7.67 7.83 8.65
CA LYS A 71 -9.09 7.75 8.27
C LYS A 71 -9.37 6.63 7.27
N SER A 72 -8.34 5.93 6.77
CA SER A 72 -8.52 4.85 5.82
C SER A 72 -9.28 3.68 6.48
N PRO A 73 -10.22 3.03 5.77
CA PRO A 73 -11.07 1.99 6.35
C PRO A 73 -10.33 0.82 7.00
N LEU A 74 -9.14 0.50 6.49
CA LEU A 74 -8.33 -0.64 6.94
C LEU A 74 -7.27 -0.23 7.98
N PHE A 75 -7.14 1.06 8.31
CA PHE A 75 -6.02 1.57 9.12
C PHE A 75 -5.89 0.91 10.48
N LEU A 76 -6.99 0.78 11.23
CA LEU A 76 -6.93 0.25 12.60
C LEU A 76 -6.37 -1.18 12.64
N SER A 77 -6.67 -1.99 11.64
CA SER A 77 -6.25 -3.39 11.58
C SER A 77 -4.78 -3.57 11.23
N ILE A 78 -4.16 -2.60 10.56
CA ILE A 78 -2.77 -2.69 10.09
C ILE A 78 -1.90 -1.52 10.54
N LYS A 79 -2.34 -0.76 11.55
CA LYS A 79 -1.70 0.47 12.00
C LYS A 79 -0.20 0.31 12.22
N ASP A 80 0.21 -0.71 12.97
CA ASP A 80 1.61 -0.89 13.33
C ASP A 80 2.48 -1.22 12.10
N TYR A 81 1.94 -1.99 11.14
CA TYR A 81 2.61 -2.26 9.87
C TYR A 81 2.71 -1.00 9.00
N VAL A 82 1.68 -0.15 8.99
CA VAL A 82 1.68 1.13 8.27
C VAL A 82 2.75 2.06 8.80
N ILE A 83 2.82 2.26 10.11
CA ILE A 83 3.82 3.13 10.73
C ILE A 83 5.23 2.60 10.46
N ARG A 84 5.47 1.29 10.69
CA ARG A 84 6.78 0.67 10.40
C ARG A 84 7.17 0.78 8.93
N SER A 85 6.22 0.62 8.02
CA SER A 85 6.47 0.76 6.58
C SER A 85 6.88 2.18 6.21
N LEU A 86 6.25 3.19 6.81
CA LEU A 86 6.59 4.59 6.57
C LEU A 86 7.92 5.01 7.22
N GLU A 87 8.22 4.51 8.41
CA GLU A 87 9.55 4.67 9.03
C GLU A 87 10.64 4.04 8.17
N ASN A 88 10.37 2.89 7.55
CA ASN A 88 11.29 2.28 6.60
C ASN A 88 11.52 3.16 5.36
N GLU A 89 10.50 3.86 4.86
CA GLU A 89 10.71 4.83 3.78
C GLU A 89 11.68 5.95 4.23
N ILE A 90 11.47 6.53 5.41
CA ILE A 90 12.36 7.57 5.97
C ILE A 90 13.81 7.05 6.07
N ASN A 91 13.98 5.86 6.64
CA ASN A 91 15.31 5.30 6.91
C ASN A 91 16.07 4.88 5.64
N ASN A 92 15.38 4.69 4.53
CA ASN A 92 15.97 4.29 3.25
C ASN A 92 15.86 5.39 2.19
N GLN A 93 15.55 6.62 2.57
CA GLN A 93 15.53 7.76 1.66
C GLN A 93 16.92 7.95 1.04
N ALA A 94 16.98 8.22 -0.26
CA ALA A 94 18.25 8.48 -0.95
C ALA A 94 18.84 9.84 -0.54
N ASP A 95 20.13 10.03 -0.76
CA ASP A 95 20.88 11.24 -0.36
C ASP A 95 20.36 12.53 -1.03
N ASP A 96 19.78 12.42 -2.23
CA ASP A 96 19.14 13.51 -2.96
C ASP A 96 17.65 13.71 -2.57
N GLY A 97 17.17 12.96 -1.58
CA GLY A 97 15.85 13.12 -0.97
C GLY A 97 14.72 12.36 -1.65
N HIS A 98 14.95 11.59 -2.72
CA HIS A 98 13.89 10.74 -3.28
C HIS A 98 13.73 9.44 -2.50
N PHE A 99 12.51 8.89 -2.50
CA PHE A 99 12.27 7.55 -1.97
C PHE A 99 12.52 6.49 -3.04
N ILE A 100 13.12 5.36 -2.63
CA ILE A 100 13.54 4.29 -3.54
C ILE A 100 12.31 3.62 -4.18
N LEU A 101 12.35 3.49 -5.51
CA LEU A 101 11.37 2.70 -6.25
C LEU A 101 11.66 1.22 -6.01
N ASN A 102 10.66 0.45 -5.56
CA ASN A 102 10.78 -1.00 -5.38
C ASN A 102 10.39 -1.79 -6.64
N TRP A 103 10.40 -1.14 -7.80
CA TRP A 103 10.20 -1.74 -9.11
C TRP A 103 11.20 -1.16 -10.10
N ASN A 104 11.42 -1.89 -11.19
CA ASN A 104 12.29 -1.44 -12.27
C ASN A 104 11.51 -0.59 -13.28
N ALA A 105 12.14 0.48 -13.76
CA ALA A 105 11.67 1.31 -14.86
C ALA A 105 12.88 1.69 -15.72
N ASP A 106 12.66 2.00 -17.01
CA ASP A 106 13.68 2.62 -17.86
C ASP A 106 14.06 4.01 -17.31
N GLU A 107 15.18 4.57 -17.77
CA GLU A 107 15.75 5.80 -17.21
C GLU A 107 14.78 7.00 -17.24
N ASP A 108 14.08 7.20 -18.36
CA ASP A 108 13.13 8.30 -18.52
C ASP A 108 11.91 8.10 -17.61
N SER A 109 11.36 6.90 -17.60
CA SER A 109 10.24 6.55 -16.71
C SER A 109 10.63 6.64 -15.24
N ALA A 110 11.84 6.20 -14.87
CA ALA A 110 12.33 6.22 -13.50
C ALA A 110 12.40 7.64 -12.95
N LYS A 111 12.82 8.62 -13.77
CA LYS A 111 12.86 10.04 -13.38
C LYS A 111 11.46 10.57 -13.01
N ILE A 112 10.45 10.22 -13.80
CA ILE A 112 9.06 10.60 -13.56
C ILE A 112 8.52 9.89 -12.32
N TRP A 113 8.71 8.57 -12.24
CA TRP A 113 8.22 7.75 -11.13
C TRP A 113 8.83 8.15 -9.80
N LYS A 114 10.13 8.49 -9.74
CA LYS A 114 10.77 9.01 -8.52
C LYS A 114 10.04 10.24 -7.98
N SER A 115 9.64 11.14 -8.87
CA SER A 115 8.93 12.37 -8.48
C SER A 115 7.53 12.06 -7.94
N ILE A 116 6.76 11.23 -8.67
CA ILE A 116 5.41 10.82 -8.25
C ILE A 116 5.47 10.08 -6.91
N TRP A 117 6.37 9.10 -6.83
CA TRP A 117 6.54 8.25 -5.66
C TRP A 117 6.92 9.05 -4.43
N THR A 118 7.88 9.96 -4.58
CA THR A 118 8.32 10.82 -3.49
C THR A 118 7.16 11.65 -2.94
N MET A 119 6.36 12.25 -3.83
CA MET A 119 5.19 13.03 -3.40
C MET A 119 4.13 12.18 -2.70
N ASP A 120 3.89 10.96 -3.16
CA ASP A 120 2.90 10.06 -2.55
C ASP A 120 3.34 9.59 -1.17
N VAL A 121 4.61 9.25 -0.99
CA VAL A 121 5.20 8.89 0.31
C VAL A 121 5.17 10.09 1.27
N LEU A 122 5.59 11.29 0.85
CA LEU A 122 5.57 12.48 1.70
C LEU A 122 4.15 12.83 2.19
N LYS A 123 3.15 12.73 1.32
CA LYS A 123 1.75 12.93 1.71
C LYS A 123 1.27 11.86 2.69
N ALA A 124 1.65 10.59 2.50
CA ALA A 124 1.33 9.52 3.46
C ALA A 124 1.97 9.81 4.83
N LEU A 125 3.26 10.16 4.85
CA LEU A 125 4.00 10.56 6.06
C LEU A 125 3.31 11.72 6.77
N LYS A 126 2.91 12.77 6.04
CA LYS A 126 2.15 13.91 6.57
C LYS A 126 0.80 13.48 7.15
N ASN A 127 0.03 12.67 6.42
CA ASN A 127 -1.28 12.19 6.88
C ASN A 127 -1.20 11.39 8.18
N HIS A 128 -0.10 10.66 8.37
CA HIS A 128 0.19 9.88 9.58
C HIS A 128 0.97 10.66 10.65
N LYS A 129 1.25 11.95 10.42
CA LYS A 129 1.97 12.84 11.35
C LYS A 129 3.38 12.37 11.69
N LEU A 130 4.08 11.75 10.73
CA LEU A 130 5.47 11.34 10.87
C LEU A 130 6.45 12.45 10.45
N ILE A 131 5.96 13.46 9.73
CA ILE A 131 6.70 14.66 9.34
C ILE A 131 5.79 15.88 9.47
N ASP A 132 6.39 17.04 9.72
CA ASP A 132 5.73 18.34 9.69
C ASP A 132 6.04 19.04 8.36
N LEU A 133 5.04 19.04 7.46
CA LEU A 133 5.07 19.71 6.15
C LEU A 133 3.98 20.77 6.04
#